data_AF-A0A0Q9TSF8-F1
#
_entry.id   AF-A0A0Q9TSF8-F1
#
_cell.length_a   1.000
_cell.length_b   1.000
_cell.length_c   1.000
_cell.angle_alpha   90.00
_cell.angle_beta   90.00
_cell.angle_gamma   90.00
#
_symmetry.space_group_name_H-M   'P 1'
#
loop_
_entity.id
_entity.type
_entity.pdbx_description
1 polymer ?
#
loop_
_entity_poly.entity_id
_entity_poly.type
_entity_poly.pdbx_seq_one_letter_code
_entity_poly.pdbx_strand_id
1 'polypeptide(L)'
;MTESQDTGARSRLVINLVGVVGILFGVLPIVRYLLDLSYFELTTAPYDWLELEGAMRFLPPAMVLVGCIVLAYVLEQRLSRD
;
A
#
# COMPACT_ATOMS: atom_id res chain seq x y z
N MET A 1 -2.03 -18.14 -31.32
CA MET A 1 -2.44 -16.73 -31.11
C MET A 1 -2.93 -16.61 -29.68
N THR A 2 -2.03 -16.36 -28.72
CA THR A 2 -2.36 -16.39 -27.29
C THR A 2 -1.52 -15.40 -26.47
N GLU A 3 -0.92 -14.40 -27.10
CA GLU A 3 0.12 -13.57 -26.45
C GLU A 3 -0.41 -12.23 -25.90
N SER A 4 -1.61 -11.77 -26.31
CA SER A 4 -2.14 -10.46 -25.89
C SER A 4 -3.04 -10.49 -24.64
N GLN A 5 -3.52 -11.65 -24.18
CA GLN A 5 -4.38 -11.73 -22.98
C GLN A 5 -3.59 -11.85 -21.66
N ASP A 6 -2.38 -12.44 -21.68
CA ASP A 6 -1.59 -12.69 -20.48
C ASP A 6 -1.07 -11.40 -19.81
N THR A 7 -0.67 -10.42 -20.61
CA THR A 7 -0.08 -9.16 -20.11
C THR A 7 -1.10 -8.32 -19.32
N GLY A 8 -2.36 -8.26 -19.78
CA GLY A 8 -3.43 -7.51 -19.12
C GLY A 8 -3.86 -8.11 -17.78
N ALA A 9 -3.97 -9.45 -17.71
CA ALA A 9 -4.34 -10.15 -16.48
C ALA A 9 -3.24 -10.05 -15.41
N ARG A 10 -1.98 -10.19 -15.82
CA ARG A 10 -0.82 -10.09 -14.92
C ARG A 10 -0.70 -8.69 -14.30
N SER A 11 -0.82 -7.64 -15.11
CA SER A 11 -0.70 -6.27 -14.60
C SER A 11 -1.85 -5.87 -13.68
N ARG A 12 -3.09 -6.33 -13.94
CA ARG A 12 -4.22 -6.15 -13.00
C ARG A 12 -3.99 -6.86 -11.66
N LEU A 13 -3.40 -8.05 -11.69
CA LEU A 13 -2.99 -8.76 -10.47
C LEU A 13 -1.97 -7.96 -9.66
N VAL A 14 -0.97 -7.37 -10.31
CA VAL A 14 0.04 -6.53 -9.65
C VAL A 14 -0.60 -5.29 -9.03
N ILE A 15 -1.49 -4.59 -9.75
CA ILE A 15 -2.20 -3.41 -9.23
C ILE A 15 -3.01 -3.78 -7.99
N ASN A 16 -3.75 -4.89 -8.02
CA ASN A 16 -4.50 -5.36 -6.85
C ASN A 16 -3.57 -5.70 -5.67
N LEU A 17 -2.44 -6.35 -5.92
CA LEU A 17 -1.46 -6.65 -4.89
C LEU A 17 -0.91 -5.38 -4.25
N VAL A 18 -0.56 -4.37 -5.05
CA VAL A 18 -0.12 -3.05 -4.58
C VAL A 18 -1.21 -2.39 -3.73
N GLY A 19 -2.48 -2.49 -4.15
CA GLY A 19 -3.62 -2.02 -3.36
C GLY A 19 -3.72 -2.70 -2.00
N VAL A 20 -3.59 -4.03 -1.95
CA VAL A 20 -3.58 -4.80 -0.69
C VAL A 20 -2.43 -4.37 0.23
N VAL A 21 -1.23 -4.19 -0.32
CA VAL A 21 -0.07 -3.70 0.44
C VAL A 21 -0.33 -2.30 1.01
N GLY A 22 -0.87 -1.38 0.20
CA GLY A 22 -1.24 -0.04 0.65
C GLY A 22 -2.29 -0.04 1.77
N ILE A 23 -3.24 -0.98 1.73
CA ILE A 23 -4.22 -1.13 2.82
C ILE A 23 -3.56 -1.68 4.09
N LEU A 24 -2.80 -2.76 3.98
CA LEU A 24 -2.18 -3.44 5.13
C LEU A 24 -1.13 -2.59 5.83
N PHE A 25 -0.33 -1.85 5.07
CA PHE A 25 0.82 -1.11 5.59
C PHE A 25 0.62 0.41 5.60
N GLY A 26 -0.39 0.94 4.91
CA GLY A 26 -0.76 2.36 4.96
C GLY A 26 -2.00 2.58 5.82
N VAL A 27 -3.15 2.08 5.36
CA VAL A 27 -4.45 2.39 5.98
C VAL A 27 -4.60 1.79 7.39
N LEU A 28 -4.35 0.49 7.53
CA LEU A 28 -4.49 -0.24 8.80
C LEU A 28 -3.68 0.37 9.95
N PRO A 29 -2.37 0.66 9.79
CA PRO A 29 -1.59 1.30 10.85
C PRO A 29 -2.08 2.72 11.19
N ILE A 30 -2.50 3.52 10.19
CA ILE A 30 -3.10 4.84 10.44
C ILE A 30 -4.37 4.70 11.30
N VAL A 31 -5.28 3.79 10.92
CA VAL A 31 -6.51 3.54 11.66
C VAL A 31 -6.22 3.01 13.06
N ARG A 32 -5.23 2.12 13.22
CA ARG A 32 -4.77 1.65 14.52
C ARG A 32 -4.30 2.80 15.40
N TYR A 33 -3.46 3.71 14.90
CA TYR A 33 -3.00 4.85 15.67
C TYR A 33 -4.12 5.83 16.07
N LEU A 34 -5.18 5.94 15.25
CA LEU A 34 -6.33 6.78 15.54
C LEU A 34 -7.28 6.17 16.57
N LEU A 35 -7.48 4.85 16.51
CA LEU A 35 -8.43 4.12 17.37
C LEU A 35 -7.77 3.43 18.57
N ASP A 36 -6.46 3.58 18.70
CA ASP A 36 -5.62 2.94 19.73
C ASP A 36 -5.87 1.42 19.87
N LEU A 37 -6.06 0.76 18.72
CA LEU A 37 -6.43 -0.65 18.64
C LEU A 37 -5.22 -1.54 18.93
N SER A 38 -5.11 -2.03 20.16
CA SER A 38 -4.01 -2.88 20.64
C SER A 38 -3.85 -4.21 19.89
N TYR A 39 -4.92 -4.78 19.30
CA TYR A 39 -4.89 -6.10 18.65
C TYR A 39 -4.16 -6.18 17.29
N PHE A 40 -3.76 -5.07 16.68
CA PHE A 40 -3.14 -5.01 15.35
C PHE A 40 -1.63 -4.69 15.35
N GLU A 41 -0.87 -5.18 16.34
CA GLU A 41 0.57 -4.88 16.50
C GLU A 41 1.41 -5.25 15.26
N LEU A 42 1.01 -6.28 14.53
CA LEU A 42 1.71 -6.73 13.33
C LEU A 42 1.79 -5.66 12.22
N THR A 43 0.82 -4.73 12.20
CA THR A 43 0.72 -3.70 11.15
C THR A 43 1.61 -2.49 11.43
N THR A 44 2.02 -2.29 12.69
CA THR A 44 2.90 -1.19 13.12
C THR A 44 4.32 -1.64 13.41
N ALA A 45 4.54 -2.94 13.64
CA ALA A 45 5.85 -3.55 13.85
C ALA A 45 6.97 -3.09 12.88
N PRO A 46 6.74 -2.93 11.56
CA PRO A 46 7.79 -2.43 10.67
C PRO A 46 8.15 -0.95 10.89
N TYR A 47 7.26 -0.17 11.51
CA TYR A 47 7.44 1.26 11.80
C TYR A 47 7.90 1.53 13.22
N ASP A 48 7.68 0.59 14.15
CA ASP A 48 8.02 0.75 15.56
C ASP A 48 9.54 0.90 15.78
N TRP A 49 10.38 0.36 14.88
CA TRP A 49 11.84 0.56 14.92
C TRP A 49 12.30 2.01 14.67
N LEU A 50 11.42 2.87 14.12
CA LEU A 50 11.75 4.27 13.86
C LEU A 50 11.61 5.16 15.12
N GLU A 51 11.06 4.63 16.21
CA GLU A 51 10.89 5.33 17.51
C GLU A 51 10.24 6.73 17.37
N LEU A 52 9.34 6.88 16.39
CA LEU A 52 8.70 8.16 16.08
C LEU A 52 7.57 8.47 17.06
N GLU A 53 7.65 9.62 17.72
CA GLU A 53 6.66 10.05 18.70
C GLU A 53 5.55 10.93 18.10
N GLY A 54 4.40 10.94 18.77
CA GLY A 54 3.31 11.86 18.48
C GLY A 54 2.76 11.74 17.05
N ALA A 55 2.69 12.87 16.33
CA ALA A 55 2.16 12.89 14.97
C ALA A 55 3.12 12.30 13.92
N MET A 56 4.41 12.15 14.23
CA MET A 56 5.38 11.62 13.25
C MET A 56 5.18 10.13 12.97
N ARG A 57 4.54 9.38 13.88
CA ARG A 57 4.21 7.96 13.67
C ARG A 57 3.32 7.70 12.45
N PHE A 58 2.56 8.71 12.00
CA PHE A 58 1.70 8.62 10.81
C PHE A 58 2.48 8.81 9.50
N LEU A 59 3.70 9.35 9.57
CA LEU A 59 4.47 9.71 8.38
C LEU A 59 4.91 8.46 7.58
N PRO A 60 5.45 7.39 8.19
CA PRO A 60 5.78 6.16 7.47
C PRO A 60 4.59 5.51 6.75
N PRO A 61 3.44 5.22 7.41
CA PRO A 61 2.33 4.58 6.71
C PRO A 61 1.68 5.51 5.68
N ALA A 62 1.67 6.83 5.90
CA ALA A 62 1.21 7.78 4.89
C ALA A 62 2.10 7.76 3.64
N MET A 63 3.43 7.70 3.81
CA MET A 63 4.36 7.59 2.69
C MET A 63 4.17 6.30 1.89
N VAL A 64 3.95 5.17 2.59
CA VAL A 64 3.64 3.89 1.93
C VAL A 64 2.33 3.97 1.17
N LEU A 65 1.29 4.57 1.76
CA LEU A 65 0.00 4.77 1.12
C LEU A 65 0.13 5.59 -0.17
N VAL A 66 0.80 6.75 -0.10
CA VAL A 66 1.04 7.62 -1.25
C VAL A 66 1.86 6.88 -2.31
N GLY A 67 2.91 6.18 -1.92
CA GLY A 67 3.73 5.37 -2.83
C GLY A 67 2.92 4.31 -3.57
N CYS A 68 2.04 3.59 -2.86
CA CYS A 68 1.17 2.57 -3.45
C CYS A 68 0.15 3.18 -4.42
N ILE A 69 -0.45 4.32 -4.07
CA ILE A 69 -1.39 5.05 -4.95
C ILE A 69 -0.68 5.50 -6.23
N VAL A 70 0.49 6.13 -6.11
CA VAL A 70 1.26 6.60 -7.27
C VAL A 70 1.68 5.41 -8.14
N LEU A 71 2.14 4.32 -7.55
CA LEU A 71 2.55 3.13 -8.29
C LEU A 71 1.37 2.49 -9.02
N ALA A 72 0.23 2.32 -8.35
CA ALA A 72 -0.99 1.81 -8.97
C ALA A 72 -1.45 2.70 -10.13
N TYR A 73 -1.44 4.02 -9.94
CA TYR A 73 -1.78 4.99 -10.97
C TYR A 73 -0.85 4.89 -12.20
N VAL A 74 0.46 4.82 -11.98
CA VAL A 74 1.44 4.68 -13.08
C VAL A 74 1.25 3.35 -13.81
N LEU A 75 1.00 2.24 -13.09
CA LEU A 75 0.76 0.93 -13.69
C LEU A 75 -0.55 0.92 -14.52
N GLU A 76 -1.61 1.53 -14.00
CA GLU A 76 -2.89 1.67 -14.70
C GLU A 76 -2.75 2.55 -15.96
N GLN A 77 -1.99 3.64 -15.86
CA GLN A 77 -1.72 4.52 -16.99
C GLN A 77 -0.89 3.82 -18.07
N ARG A 78 0.07 2.96 -17.68
CA ARG A 78 0.82 2.11 -18.62
C ARG A 78 -0.10 1.11 -19.31
N LEU A 79 -0.97 0.44 -18.57
CA LEU A 79 -1.93 -0.52 -19.11
C LEU A 79 -2.93 0.10 -20.10
N SER A 80 -3.27 1.37 -19.91
CA SER A 80 -4.22 2.09 -20.77
C SER A 80 -3.57 2.67 -22.03
N ARG A 81 -2.23 2.68 -22.09
CA ARG A 81 -1.45 3.27 -23.18
C ARG A 81 -0.95 2.22 -24.19
N ASP A 82 -0.78 0.98 -23.74
CA ASP A 82 -0.60 -0.21 -24.58
C ASP A 82 -1.95 -0.77 -25.05
#